data_AF-A0A9E2NMP6-F1
#
_entry.id   AF-A0A9E2NMP6-F1
#
_cell.length_a   1.000
_cell.length_b   1.000
_cell.length_c   1.000
_cell.angle_alpha   90.00
_cell.angle_beta   90.00
_cell.angle_gamma   90.00
#
_symmetry.space_group_name_H-M   'P 1'
#
loop_
_entity.id
_entity.type
_entity.pdbx_description
1 polymer ?
#
loop_
_entity_poly.entity_id
_entity_poly.type
_entity_poly.pdbx_seq_one_letter_code
_entity_poly.pdbx_strand_id
1 'polypeptide(L)'
;MSEYVINHEVTKSVDEEIPQETKSSEDELKDSFEPILMDIIKNRNHCIQTLDDESLKTSYNLDIKVSRWAYESEAQKIKYLKNWCEKQAVKFDKIESTIKVRKVKEKEKDLYGILCFNSTAYTYSYLDSPDVPNTFYLGTSHYINLKKDGDRYIITKEWYTDPFADSLHLDNLKSEEMKSFILNHKMPDYTPNERTKKAIEYAHQYCGVNPNPEYNFKYNKNYKNFNPDGGDCANFASQILHEGAGFKKNNTWNYDAREGTKAWVNAQGFKNYIVGSGRGGYIAKGTYQQVYKSAYNMRPGDFVAYEKKGKITHISTVTGLDSKGYPLVTCHNTDRLLVPYDLGWSNKGIRFHFIHVYY
;
A
#
# COMPACT_ATOMS: atom_id res chain seq x y z
N MET A 1 20.75 3.84 18.99
CA MET A 1 19.45 3.37 18.47
C MET A 1 18.41 3.75 19.52
N SER A 2 17.70 4.86 19.34
CA SER A 2 16.59 5.23 20.22
C SER A 2 15.29 4.86 19.51
N GLU A 3 14.60 3.86 20.02
CA GLU A 3 13.26 3.48 19.60
C GLU A 3 12.30 4.62 19.97
N TYR A 4 11.76 5.31 18.96
CA TYR A 4 10.61 6.19 19.16
C TYR A 4 9.37 5.30 19.14
N VAL A 5 8.91 4.94 20.34
CA VAL A 5 7.61 4.29 20.54
C VAL A 5 6.52 5.33 20.27
N ILE A 6 5.72 5.10 19.22
CA ILE A 6 4.51 5.87 18.97
C ILE A 6 3.45 5.34 19.96
N ASN A 7 3.22 6.07 21.06
CA ASN A 7 2.08 5.78 21.93
C ASN A 7 0.78 6.09 21.16
N HIS A 8 -0.04 5.07 20.94
CA HIS A 8 -1.38 5.21 20.41
C HIS A 8 -2.38 5.32 21.56
N GLU A 9 -3.17 6.40 21.58
CA GLU A 9 -4.23 6.60 22.55
C GLU A 9 -5.38 5.61 22.34
N VAL A 10 -5.76 4.96 23.45
CA VAL A 10 -7.02 4.25 23.62
C VAL A 10 -8.09 5.30 23.93
N THR A 11 -8.96 5.60 22.97
CA THR A 11 -10.11 6.50 23.20
C THR A 11 -11.13 5.79 24.10
N LYS A 12 -11.33 6.29 25.32
CA LYS A 12 -12.50 6.00 26.15
C LYS A 12 -13.63 6.97 25.78
N SER A 13 -14.84 6.44 25.67
CA SER A 13 -16.09 7.19 25.47
C SER A 13 -16.67 7.65 26.81
N VAL A 14 -17.12 8.90 26.89
CA VAL A 14 -18.24 9.33 27.75
C VAL A 14 -19.01 10.40 26.97
N ASP A 15 -20.30 10.16 26.77
CA ASP A 15 -21.26 11.13 26.24
C ASP A 15 -21.57 12.16 27.32
N GLU A 16 -21.28 13.44 27.06
CA GLU A 16 -21.84 14.60 27.76
C GLU A 16 -21.81 15.82 26.80
N GLU A 17 -22.84 16.66 26.89
CA GLU A 17 -23.17 17.75 25.95
C GLU A 17 -21.97 18.68 25.63
N ILE A 18 -21.72 18.87 24.33
CA ILE A 18 -20.56 19.60 23.77
C ILE A 18 -20.76 21.11 23.91
N PRO A 19 -19.95 21.84 24.70
CA PRO A 19 -19.82 23.29 24.57
C PRO A 19 -19.03 23.60 23.29
N GLN A 20 -19.28 24.74 22.63
CA GLN A 20 -18.47 25.20 21.50
C GLN A 20 -16.98 25.27 21.89
N GLU A 21 -16.19 24.28 21.46
CA GLU A 21 -14.75 24.21 21.72
C GLU A 21 -14.01 25.27 20.90
N THR A 22 -13.35 26.20 21.60
CA THR A 22 -12.29 27.04 21.02
C THR A 22 -11.19 26.17 20.44
N LYS A 23 -10.86 26.38 19.16
CA LYS A 23 -9.87 25.59 18.42
C LYS A 23 -8.49 25.68 19.09
N SER A 24 -7.82 24.54 19.26
CA SER A 24 -6.48 24.53 19.88
C SER A 24 -5.43 25.14 18.95
N SER A 25 -4.33 25.67 19.50
CA SER A 25 -3.21 26.19 18.69
C SER A 25 -2.60 25.12 17.77
N GLU A 26 -2.67 23.85 18.15
CA GLU A 26 -2.27 22.74 17.29
C GLU A 26 -3.22 22.57 16.10
N ASP A 27 -4.53 22.74 16.30
CA ASP A 27 -5.50 22.58 15.22
C ASP A 27 -5.46 23.75 14.23
N GLU A 28 -5.14 24.96 14.67
CA GLU A 28 -4.82 26.09 13.78
C GLU A 28 -3.54 25.82 12.96
N LEU A 29 -2.53 25.20 13.58
CA LEU A 29 -1.34 24.75 12.86
C LEU A 29 -1.67 23.65 11.84
N LYS A 30 -2.53 22.68 12.17
CA LYS A 30 -2.96 21.65 11.21
C LYS A 30 -3.61 22.27 9.98
N ASP A 31 -4.57 23.17 10.19
CA ASP A 31 -5.26 23.89 9.10
C ASP A 31 -4.29 24.67 8.20
N SER A 32 -3.30 25.35 8.80
CA SER A 32 -2.33 26.15 8.02
C SER A 32 -1.31 25.28 7.27
N PHE A 33 -0.93 24.12 7.80
CA PHE A 33 0.04 23.22 7.17
C PHE A 33 -0.57 22.24 6.16
N GLU A 34 -1.86 21.95 6.25
CA GLU A 34 -2.55 21.08 5.29
C GLU A 34 -2.40 21.54 3.82
N PRO A 35 -2.72 22.80 3.44
CA PRO A 35 -2.54 23.26 2.06
C PRO A 35 -1.06 23.25 1.63
N ILE A 36 -0.13 23.60 2.53
CA ILE A 36 1.32 23.60 2.25
C ILE A 36 1.80 22.18 1.92
N LEU A 37 1.41 21.20 2.74
CA LEU A 37 1.74 19.79 2.50
C LEU A 37 1.09 19.27 1.22
N MET A 38 -0.16 19.66 0.95
CA MET A 38 -0.84 19.29 -0.28
C MET A 38 -0.11 19.80 -1.51
N ASP A 39 0.42 21.02 -1.50
CA ASP A 39 1.15 21.56 -2.65
C ASP A 39 2.51 20.86 -2.85
N ILE A 40 3.22 20.53 -1.77
CA ILE A 40 4.44 19.70 -1.84
C ILE A 40 4.13 18.34 -2.45
N ILE A 41 3.04 17.70 -2.03
CA ILE A 41 2.64 16.36 -2.50
C ILE A 41 2.13 16.42 -3.95
N LYS A 42 1.41 17.47 -4.34
CA LYS A 42 1.02 17.70 -5.75
C LYS A 42 2.25 17.83 -6.64
N ASN A 43 3.26 18.61 -6.22
CA ASN A 43 4.52 18.71 -6.96
C ASN A 43 5.19 17.33 -7.09
N ARG A 44 5.27 16.56 -5.99
CA ARG A 44 5.80 15.18 -6.00
C ARG A 44 5.04 14.29 -6.97
N ASN A 45 3.72 14.30 -6.95
CA ASN A 45 2.88 13.51 -7.85
C ASN A 45 3.08 13.91 -9.31
N HIS A 46 3.20 15.22 -9.58
CA HIS A 46 3.51 15.74 -10.90
C HIS A 46 4.87 15.22 -11.38
N CYS A 47 5.92 15.33 -10.56
CA CYS A 47 7.27 14.82 -10.85
C CYS A 47 7.26 13.31 -11.16
N ILE A 48 6.49 12.51 -10.42
CA ILE A 48 6.32 11.07 -10.71
C ILE A 48 5.65 10.86 -12.07
N GLN A 49 4.60 11.62 -12.36
CA GLN A 49 3.85 11.49 -13.60
C GLN A 49 4.66 11.94 -14.83
N THR A 50 5.48 12.99 -14.70
CA THR A 50 6.31 13.53 -15.79
C THR A 50 7.71 12.93 -15.85
N LEU A 51 8.07 12.07 -14.89
CA LEU A 51 9.40 11.48 -14.74
C LEU A 51 10.51 12.53 -14.53
N ASP A 52 10.18 13.62 -13.84
CA ASP A 52 11.07 14.76 -13.56
C ASP A 52 11.59 14.72 -12.13
N ASP A 53 12.77 14.11 -11.93
CA ASP A 53 13.45 14.09 -10.63
C ASP A 53 14.22 15.39 -10.33
N GLU A 54 14.45 16.26 -11.32
CA GLU A 54 15.13 17.54 -11.11
C GLU A 54 14.21 18.54 -10.42
N SER A 55 12.97 18.70 -10.90
CA SER A 55 11.97 19.57 -10.26
C SER A 55 11.58 19.09 -8.87
N LEU A 56 11.77 17.80 -8.57
CA LEU A 56 11.55 17.26 -7.23
C LEU A 56 12.51 17.88 -6.19
N LYS A 57 13.74 18.24 -6.59
CA LYS A 57 14.77 18.81 -5.70
C LYS A 57 14.30 20.08 -4.99
N THR A 58 13.43 20.87 -5.62
CA THR A 58 13.00 22.17 -5.11
C THR A 58 12.23 22.07 -3.79
N SER A 59 11.70 20.90 -3.45
CA SER A 59 11.01 20.64 -2.18
C SER A 59 11.94 20.27 -1.03
N TYR A 60 13.24 20.03 -1.28
CA TYR A 60 14.18 19.48 -0.30
C TYR A 60 15.39 20.38 -0.05
N ASN A 61 15.86 20.43 1.20
CA ASN A 61 17.14 21.05 1.53
C ASN A 61 18.25 20.02 1.31
N LEU A 62 19.01 20.12 0.21
CA LEU A 62 20.01 19.11 -0.17
C LEU A 62 21.32 19.20 0.64
N ASP A 63 21.55 20.29 1.38
CA ASP A 63 22.71 20.43 2.27
C ASP A 63 22.55 19.58 3.54
N ILE A 64 21.32 19.25 3.92
CA ILE A 64 21.02 18.36 5.04
C ILE A 64 20.99 16.91 4.56
N LYS A 65 21.91 16.08 5.06
CA LYS A 65 22.07 14.67 4.67
C LYS A 65 20.77 13.86 4.69
N VAL A 66 19.97 13.97 5.76
CA VAL A 66 18.72 13.22 5.90
C VAL A 66 17.60 13.71 4.98
N SER A 67 17.64 14.99 4.58
CA SER A 67 16.74 15.54 3.57
C SER A 67 17.14 15.09 2.17
N ARG A 68 18.45 15.11 1.87
CA ARG A 68 19.01 14.58 0.63
C ARG A 68 18.64 13.10 0.44
N TRP A 69 18.75 12.28 1.48
CA TRP A 69 18.32 10.88 1.42
C TRP A 69 16.83 10.70 1.15
N ALA A 70 15.97 11.57 1.70
CA ALA A 70 14.54 11.54 1.39
C ALA A 70 14.26 11.87 -0.07
N TYR A 71 14.93 12.89 -0.61
CA TYR A 71 14.92 13.22 -2.04
C TYR A 71 15.39 12.03 -2.89
N GLU A 72 16.55 11.44 -2.57
CA GLU A 72 17.12 10.31 -3.31
C GLU A 72 16.17 9.10 -3.32
N SER A 73 15.45 8.87 -2.22
CA SER A 73 14.44 7.81 -2.14
C SER A 73 13.27 8.07 -3.09
N GLU A 74 12.74 9.30 -3.12
CA GLU A 74 11.64 9.66 -4.03
C GLU A 74 12.09 9.65 -5.50
N ALA A 75 13.30 10.12 -5.81
CA ALA A 75 13.88 10.02 -7.15
C ALA A 75 14.03 8.55 -7.59
N GLN A 76 14.47 7.67 -6.69
CA GLN A 76 14.56 6.24 -6.95
C GLN A 76 13.17 5.61 -7.18
N LYS A 77 12.13 6.09 -6.50
CA LYS A 77 10.74 5.69 -6.74
C LYS A 77 10.22 6.14 -8.11
N ILE A 78 10.56 7.35 -8.57
CA ILE A 78 10.23 7.80 -9.95
C ILE A 78 10.83 6.80 -10.96
N LYS A 79 12.12 6.45 -10.80
CA LYS A 79 12.78 5.47 -11.65
C LYS A 79 12.15 4.08 -11.57
N TYR A 80 11.76 3.64 -10.38
CA TYR A 80 11.08 2.36 -10.18
C TYR A 80 9.77 2.31 -10.97
N LEU A 81 8.94 3.33 -10.81
CA LEU A 81 7.62 3.45 -11.44
C LEU A 81 7.73 3.55 -12.95
N LYS A 82 8.71 4.30 -13.48
CA LYS A 82 9.05 4.31 -14.91
C LYS A 82 9.31 2.91 -15.44
N ASN A 83 10.21 2.18 -14.79
CA ASN A 83 10.60 0.85 -15.26
C ASN A 83 9.43 -0.14 -15.15
N TRP A 84 8.56 0.00 -14.15
CA TRP A 84 7.34 -0.80 -14.05
C TRP A 84 6.37 -0.47 -15.19
N CYS A 85 6.14 0.80 -15.50
CA CYS A 85 5.33 1.24 -16.64
C CYS A 85 5.84 0.66 -17.95
N GLU A 86 7.16 0.74 -18.19
CA GLU A 86 7.80 0.14 -19.36
C GLU A 86 7.56 -1.37 -19.40
N LYS A 87 7.83 -2.09 -18.31
CA LYS A 87 7.63 -3.55 -18.23
C LYS A 87 6.19 -3.96 -18.54
N GLN A 88 5.22 -3.23 -18.00
CA GLN A 88 3.80 -3.56 -18.13
C GLN A 88 3.15 -3.00 -19.41
N ALA A 89 3.88 -2.20 -20.19
CA ALA A 89 3.34 -1.46 -21.33
C ALA A 89 2.13 -0.59 -20.92
N VAL A 90 2.29 0.17 -19.84
CA VAL A 90 1.30 1.14 -19.33
C VAL A 90 1.93 2.53 -19.18
N LYS A 91 1.09 3.54 -19.00
CA LYS A 91 1.47 4.88 -18.56
C LYS A 91 0.58 5.32 -17.41
N PHE A 92 1.08 6.21 -16.54
CA PHE A 92 0.22 6.89 -15.58
C PHE A 92 -0.51 8.05 -16.26
N ASP A 93 -1.83 8.06 -16.15
CA ASP A 93 -2.70 9.12 -16.66
C ASP A 93 -2.88 10.23 -15.64
N LYS A 94 -2.93 9.85 -14.36
CA LYS A 94 -3.21 10.76 -13.24
C LYS A 94 -2.68 10.21 -11.93
N ILE A 95 -2.06 11.07 -11.12
CA ILE A 95 -1.65 10.74 -9.75
C ILE A 95 -2.19 11.80 -8.79
N GLU A 96 -3.06 11.39 -7.87
CA GLU A 96 -3.74 12.29 -6.93
C GLU A 96 -3.63 11.81 -5.51
N SER A 97 -3.51 12.74 -4.57
CA SER A 97 -3.40 12.42 -3.16
C SER A 97 -4.46 13.12 -2.35
N THR A 98 -4.87 12.48 -1.27
CA THR A 98 -5.58 13.09 -0.14
C THR A 98 -4.72 12.92 1.10
N ILE A 99 -4.51 14.00 1.84
CA ILE A 99 -3.79 13.93 3.12
C ILE A 99 -4.71 14.09 4.30
N LYS A 100 -4.24 13.59 5.44
CA LYS A 100 -4.79 13.88 6.75
C LYS A 100 -3.66 14.26 7.69
N VAL A 101 -3.58 15.53 8.06
CA VAL A 101 -2.62 15.99 9.05
C VAL A 101 -3.05 15.48 10.43
N ARG A 102 -2.18 14.72 11.10
CA ARG A 102 -2.46 14.09 12.39
C ARG A 102 -1.93 14.90 13.55
N LYS A 103 -0.74 15.49 13.38
CA LYS A 103 -0.06 16.25 14.41
C LYS A 103 0.87 17.26 13.76
N VAL A 104 0.89 18.47 14.29
CA VAL A 104 1.87 19.50 13.94
C VAL A 104 2.48 20.02 15.22
N LYS A 105 3.80 20.16 15.26
CA LYS A 105 4.48 20.77 16.40
C LYS A 105 5.66 21.59 15.91
N GLU A 106 5.70 22.86 16.30
CA GLU A 106 6.92 23.66 16.19
C GLU A 106 7.98 23.06 17.13
N LYS A 107 9.12 22.67 16.55
CA LYS A 107 10.24 22.05 17.26
C LYS A 107 11.26 23.09 17.69
N GLU A 108 11.49 24.04 16.80
CA GLU A 108 12.37 25.20 16.93
C GLU A 108 11.75 26.31 16.09
N LYS A 109 12.18 27.56 16.30
CA LYS A 109 11.66 28.70 15.53
C LYS A 109 11.58 28.38 14.04
N ASP A 110 10.39 28.47 13.46
CA ASP A 110 10.09 28.23 12.04
C ASP A 110 10.34 26.79 11.52
N LEU A 111 10.59 25.81 12.41
CA LEU A 111 10.79 24.39 12.09
C LEU A 111 9.66 23.55 12.69
N TYR A 112 8.89 22.88 11.84
CA TYR A 112 7.70 22.16 12.23
C TYR A 112 7.85 20.67 11.94
N GLY A 113 7.64 19.84 12.96
CA GLY A 113 7.50 18.39 12.82
C GLY A 113 6.04 18.03 12.61
N ILE A 114 5.76 17.31 11.52
CA ILE A 114 4.41 16.99 11.07
C ILE A 114 4.28 15.48 10.90
N LEU A 115 3.21 14.92 11.47
CA LEU A 115 2.76 13.56 11.17
C LEU A 115 1.54 13.66 10.28
N CYS A 116 1.56 13.04 9.10
CA CYS A 116 0.41 13.00 8.21
C CYS A 116 0.23 11.60 7.60
N PHE A 117 -1.01 11.27 7.27
CA PHE A 117 -1.34 10.15 6.41
C PHE A 117 -1.57 10.67 5.00
N ASN A 118 -1.07 9.93 4.01
CA ASN A 118 -1.24 10.23 2.61
C ASN A 118 -1.89 9.02 1.93
N SER A 119 -3.00 9.26 1.24
CA SER A 119 -3.71 8.27 0.41
C SER A 119 -3.57 8.71 -1.04
N THR A 120 -2.84 7.95 -1.86
CA THR A 120 -2.52 8.32 -3.23
C THR A 120 -3.16 7.35 -4.22
N ALA A 121 -3.96 7.87 -5.13
CA ALA A 121 -4.53 7.18 -6.27
C ALA A 121 -3.59 7.29 -7.47
N TYR A 122 -3.32 6.15 -8.12
CA TYR A 122 -2.56 6.06 -9.35
C TYR A 122 -3.48 5.51 -10.44
N THR A 123 -3.84 6.36 -11.39
CA THR A 123 -4.62 5.98 -12.58
C THR A 123 -3.67 5.70 -13.73
N TYR A 124 -3.83 4.54 -14.37
CA TYR A 124 -2.97 4.09 -15.45
C TYR A 124 -3.75 3.37 -16.54
N SER A 125 -3.25 3.46 -17.77
CA SER A 125 -3.84 2.80 -18.93
C SER A 125 -2.76 2.05 -19.71
N TYR A 126 -3.16 0.94 -20.32
CA TYR A 126 -2.32 0.22 -21.26
C TYR A 126 -2.10 1.05 -22.52
N LEU A 127 -0.89 0.96 -23.10
CA LEU A 127 -0.51 1.75 -24.27
C LEU A 127 -1.38 1.45 -25.51
N ASP A 128 -1.93 0.24 -25.61
CA ASP A 128 -2.81 -0.19 -26.71
C ASP A 128 -4.31 0.06 -26.46
N SER A 129 -4.67 0.47 -25.24
CA SER A 129 -6.06 0.79 -24.85
C SER A 129 -6.07 1.98 -23.87
N PRO A 130 -5.67 3.18 -24.33
CA PRO A 130 -5.51 4.36 -23.46
C PRO A 130 -6.82 4.91 -22.90
N ASP A 131 -7.97 4.53 -23.46
CA ASP A 131 -9.30 4.99 -23.03
C ASP A 131 -9.92 4.09 -21.95
N VAL A 132 -9.21 3.05 -21.49
CA VAL A 132 -9.67 2.10 -20.47
C VAL A 132 -8.78 2.20 -19.24
N PRO A 133 -9.03 3.19 -18.36
CA PRO A 133 -8.20 3.43 -17.19
C PRO A 133 -8.39 2.37 -16.12
N ASN A 134 -7.33 2.15 -15.35
CA ASN A 134 -7.29 1.31 -14.17
C ASN A 134 -6.76 2.15 -13.02
N THR A 135 -7.20 1.90 -11.79
CA THR A 135 -6.80 2.70 -10.63
C THR A 135 -6.42 1.81 -9.46
N PHE A 136 -5.31 2.15 -8.80
CA PHE A 136 -4.92 1.58 -7.51
C PHE A 136 -4.62 2.67 -6.49
N TYR A 137 -4.60 2.30 -5.21
CA TYR A 137 -4.36 3.24 -4.11
C TYR A 137 -3.27 2.75 -3.16
N LEU A 138 -2.48 3.69 -2.65
CA LEU A 138 -1.45 3.46 -1.63
C LEU A 138 -1.65 4.40 -0.44
N GLY A 139 -1.55 3.83 0.75
CA GLY A 139 -1.52 4.54 2.03
C GLY A 139 -0.13 4.57 2.62
N THR A 140 0.35 5.77 2.94
CA THR A 140 1.64 5.98 3.60
C THR A 140 1.49 6.92 4.79
N SER A 141 2.29 6.65 5.82
CA SER A 141 2.37 7.48 7.04
C SER A 141 3.70 8.20 7.05
N HIS A 142 3.69 9.53 7.01
CA HIS A 142 4.89 10.35 6.91
C HIS A 142 5.15 11.11 8.20
N TYR A 143 6.42 11.11 8.62
CA TYR A 143 6.96 12.09 9.55
C TYR A 143 7.86 13.07 8.77
N ILE A 144 7.45 14.33 8.69
CA ILE A 144 8.11 15.37 7.88
C ILE A 144 8.53 16.52 8.79
N ASN A 145 9.75 17.02 8.61
CA ASN A 145 10.14 18.32 9.13
C ASN A 145 10.12 19.35 8.00
N LEU A 146 9.29 20.39 8.16
CA LEU A 146 9.27 21.55 7.26
C LEU A 146 9.90 22.75 7.95
N LYS A 147 10.88 23.38 7.27
CA LYS A 147 11.50 24.63 7.72
C LYS A 147 11.05 25.76 6.80
N LYS A 148 10.66 26.90 7.37
CA LYS A 148 10.39 28.11 6.60
C LYS A 148 11.69 28.62 5.94
N ASP A 149 11.61 28.89 4.64
CA ASP A 149 12.69 29.45 3.81
C ASP A 149 12.08 30.55 2.93
N GLY A 150 12.21 31.82 3.36
CA GLY A 150 11.48 32.93 2.73
C GLY A 150 9.97 32.73 2.82
N ASP A 151 9.31 32.72 1.66
CA ASP A 151 7.86 32.57 1.52
C ASP A 151 7.40 31.10 1.37
N ARG A 152 8.33 30.15 1.38
CA ARG A 152 8.05 28.72 1.20
C ARG A 152 8.49 27.88 2.39
N TYR A 153 8.07 26.62 2.39
CA TYR A 153 8.53 25.60 3.31
C TYR A 153 9.32 24.53 2.57
N ILE A 154 10.47 24.15 3.12
CA ILE A 154 11.36 23.15 2.56
C ILE A 154 11.44 21.93 3.50
N ILE A 155 11.44 20.74 2.92
CA ILE A 155 11.66 19.50 3.65
C ILE A 155 13.11 19.46 4.12
N THR A 156 13.29 19.31 5.43
CA THR A 156 14.61 19.12 6.07
C THR A 156 14.80 17.71 6.61
N LYS A 157 13.72 16.94 6.69
CA LYS A 157 13.70 15.53 7.08
C LYS A 157 12.36 14.93 6.63
N GLU A 158 12.37 13.73 6.10
CA GLU A 158 11.16 12.95 5.86
C GLU A 158 11.46 11.48 6.13
N TRP A 159 10.52 10.79 6.78
CA TRP A 159 10.56 9.34 6.99
C TRP A 159 9.18 8.76 6.77
N TYR A 160 9.10 7.74 5.93
CA TYR A 160 7.95 6.87 5.76
C TYR A 160 8.43 5.51 5.25
N THR A 161 7.59 4.48 5.39
CA THR A 161 7.84 3.18 4.77
C THR A 161 7.49 3.27 3.29
N ASP A 162 8.50 3.38 2.43
CA ASP A 162 8.31 3.38 0.98
C ASP A 162 8.03 1.94 0.48
N PRO A 163 6.86 1.67 -0.12
CA PRO A 163 6.52 0.35 -0.65
C PRO A 163 7.39 -0.06 -1.85
N PHE A 164 8.23 0.83 -2.37
CA PHE A 164 9.05 0.67 -3.58
C PHE A 164 10.56 0.78 -3.33
N ALA A 165 10.98 0.82 -2.05
CA ALA A 165 12.38 1.01 -1.67
C ALA A 165 13.34 -0.07 -2.23
N ASP A 166 12.83 -1.28 -2.51
CA ASP A 166 13.62 -2.30 -3.18
C ASP A 166 13.62 -2.08 -4.71
N SER A 167 14.79 -2.03 -5.32
CA SER A 167 14.96 -1.71 -6.74
C SER A 167 14.43 -2.81 -7.69
N LEU A 168 13.74 -2.36 -8.75
CA LEU A 168 13.38 -3.21 -9.87
C LEU A 168 14.63 -3.54 -10.68
N HIS A 169 14.91 -4.83 -10.88
CA HIS A 169 15.94 -5.29 -11.80
C HIS A 169 15.31 -5.94 -13.02
N LEU A 170 15.22 -5.21 -14.12
CA LEU A 170 14.82 -5.74 -15.42
C LEU A 170 16.06 -6.25 -16.15
N ASP A 171 16.06 -7.52 -16.54
CA ASP A 171 16.98 -8.02 -17.56
C ASP A 171 16.33 -7.74 -18.93
N ASN A 172 16.93 -6.84 -19.72
CA ASN A 172 16.33 -6.23 -20.93
C ASN A 172 15.85 -7.23 -22.01
N LEU A 173 16.44 -8.43 -22.10
CA LEU A 173 16.14 -9.37 -23.19
C LEU A 173 14.73 -10.01 -23.13
N LYS A 174 14.06 -9.99 -21.97
CA LYS A 174 12.71 -10.57 -21.82
C LYS A 174 11.57 -9.53 -21.76
N SER A 175 11.86 -8.24 -21.91
CA SER A 175 10.82 -7.21 -21.77
C SER A 175 9.78 -7.29 -22.88
N GLU A 176 10.18 -7.53 -24.13
CA GLU A 176 9.25 -7.49 -25.27
C GLU A 176 8.30 -8.69 -25.32
N GLU A 177 8.77 -9.89 -24.94
CA GLU A 177 7.90 -11.07 -24.82
C GLU A 177 6.83 -10.84 -23.73
N MET A 178 7.24 -10.29 -22.57
CA MET A 178 6.32 -10.00 -21.48
C MET A 178 5.28 -8.95 -21.88
N LYS A 179 5.71 -7.82 -22.46
CA LYS A 179 4.81 -6.78 -22.95
C LYS A 179 3.81 -7.34 -23.95
N SER A 180 4.29 -8.10 -24.93
CA SER A 180 3.44 -8.72 -25.95
C SER A 180 2.43 -9.69 -25.32
N PHE A 181 2.84 -10.48 -24.34
CA PHE A 181 1.94 -11.38 -23.62
C PHE A 181 0.86 -10.62 -22.83
N ILE A 182 1.25 -9.57 -22.11
CA ILE A 182 0.35 -8.73 -21.31
C ILE A 182 -0.68 -8.01 -22.20
N LEU A 183 -0.24 -7.37 -23.28
CA LEU A 183 -1.12 -6.59 -24.16
C LEU A 183 -2.14 -7.48 -24.91
N ASN A 184 -1.77 -8.72 -25.24
CA ASN A 184 -2.67 -9.68 -25.89
C ASN A 184 -3.72 -10.29 -24.94
N HIS A 185 -3.58 -10.12 -23.62
CA HIS A 185 -4.59 -10.57 -22.68
C HIS A 185 -5.80 -9.63 -22.63
N LYS A 186 -6.92 -10.18 -22.16
CA LYS A 186 -8.17 -9.46 -21.94
C LYS A 186 -8.71 -9.85 -20.58
N MET A 187 -9.46 -8.96 -19.96
CA MET A 187 -10.21 -9.27 -18.75
C MET A 187 -11.01 -10.57 -18.95
N PRO A 188 -10.83 -11.58 -18.07
CA PRO A 188 -11.56 -12.83 -18.19
C PRO A 188 -13.03 -12.63 -17.82
N ASP A 189 -13.91 -13.43 -18.40
CA ASP A 189 -15.28 -13.56 -17.89
C ASP A 189 -15.23 -14.24 -16.52
N TYR A 190 -15.51 -13.47 -15.48
CA TYR A 190 -15.49 -13.91 -14.10
C TYR A 190 -16.51 -13.13 -13.28
N THR A 191 -17.40 -13.87 -12.63
CA THR A 191 -18.32 -13.34 -11.63
C THR A 191 -18.00 -14.01 -10.29
N PRO A 192 -17.59 -13.26 -9.25
CA PRO A 192 -17.34 -13.84 -7.93
C PRO A 192 -18.64 -14.38 -7.33
N ASN A 193 -18.55 -15.48 -6.57
CA ASN A 193 -19.68 -15.94 -5.78
C ASN A 193 -19.94 -14.98 -4.60
N GLU A 194 -21.10 -15.09 -3.95
CA GLU A 194 -21.51 -14.20 -2.86
C GLU A 194 -20.52 -14.17 -1.68
N ARG A 195 -19.89 -15.30 -1.38
CA ARG A 195 -18.91 -15.41 -0.29
C ARG A 195 -17.63 -14.64 -0.63
N THR A 196 -17.16 -14.75 -1.88
CA THR A 196 -16.02 -14.00 -2.39
C THR A 196 -16.32 -12.51 -2.50
N LYS A 197 -17.52 -12.11 -2.94
CA LYS A 197 -17.95 -10.69 -2.97
C LYS A 197 -17.83 -10.03 -1.60
N LYS A 198 -18.37 -10.66 -0.55
CA LYS A 198 -18.27 -10.13 0.82
C LYS A 198 -16.83 -10.03 1.34
N ALA A 199 -15.95 -10.95 0.94
CA ALA A 199 -14.52 -10.83 1.23
C ALA A 199 -13.88 -9.62 0.53
N ILE A 200 -14.22 -9.36 -0.73
CA ILE A 200 -13.75 -8.19 -1.47
C ILE A 200 -14.24 -6.89 -0.81
N GLU A 201 -15.55 -6.83 -0.49
CA GLU A 201 -16.17 -5.67 0.17
C GLU A 201 -15.49 -5.37 1.52
N TYR A 202 -15.28 -6.40 2.34
CA TYR A 202 -14.56 -6.26 3.61
C TYR A 202 -13.14 -5.73 3.40
N ALA A 203 -12.40 -6.30 2.43
CA ALA A 203 -11.04 -5.88 2.12
C ALA A 203 -10.99 -4.40 1.70
N HIS A 204 -11.93 -3.95 0.85
CA HIS A 204 -11.99 -2.58 0.38
C HIS A 204 -12.37 -1.60 1.50
N GLN A 205 -13.31 -1.99 2.36
CA GLN A 205 -13.79 -1.17 3.48
C GLN A 205 -12.71 -0.92 4.55
N TYR A 206 -11.86 -1.91 4.82
CA TYR A 206 -10.93 -1.89 5.96
C TYR A 206 -9.45 -1.82 5.58
N CYS A 207 -9.14 -1.57 4.30
CA CYS A 207 -7.76 -1.48 3.81
C CYS A 207 -6.93 -0.35 4.46
N GLY A 208 -7.58 0.70 4.98
CA GLY A 208 -6.91 1.92 5.43
C GLY A 208 -6.76 3.01 4.35
N VAL A 209 -6.85 2.65 3.06
CA VAL A 209 -7.04 3.60 1.96
C VAL A 209 -8.25 3.25 1.12
N ASN A 210 -9.00 4.27 0.71
CA ASN A 210 -10.17 4.10 -0.13
C ASN A 210 -10.53 5.42 -0.86
N PRO A 211 -11.02 5.37 -2.11
CA PRO A 211 -11.56 6.56 -2.79
C PRO A 211 -12.80 7.12 -2.10
N ASN A 212 -13.62 6.28 -1.45
CA ASN A 212 -14.73 6.74 -0.63
C ASN A 212 -14.17 7.33 0.68
N PRO A 213 -14.35 8.65 0.94
CA PRO A 213 -13.88 9.28 2.17
C PRO A 213 -14.43 8.62 3.44
N GLU A 214 -15.60 7.97 3.35
CA GLU A 214 -16.17 7.21 4.46
C GLU A 214 -15.25 6.07 4.88
N TYR A 215 -14.54 5.40 3.97
CA TYR A 215 -13.68 4.24 4.29
C TYR A 215 -12.19 4.59 4.34
N ASN A 216 -11.80 5.77 3.85
CA ASN A 216 -10.42 6.20 3.87
C ASN A 216 -9.90 6.36 5.32
N PHE A 217 -8.70 5.85 5.60
CA PHE A 217 -8.09 5.78 6.93
C PHE A 217 -8.88 4.98 7.98
N LYS A 218 -9.73 4.03 7.55
CA LYS A 218 -10.44 3.10 8.45
C LYS A 218 -9.82 1.71 8.45
N TYR A 219 -9.77 1.14 9.66
CA TYR A 219 -9.41 -0.26 9.93
C TYR A 219 -10.48 -0.88 10.84
N ASN A 220 -10.57 -2.21 10.87
CA ASN A 220 -11.51 -2.88 11.75
C ASN A 220 -11.04 -2.80 13.21
N LYS A 221 -11.79 -2.06 14.05
CA LYS A 221 -11.46 -1.81 15.46
C LYS A 221 -11.54 -3.05 16.36
N ASN A 222 -12.19 -4.13 15.90
CA ASN A 222 -12.26 -5.40 16.63
C ASN A 222 -10.92 -6.15 16.59
N TYR A 223 -10.03 -5.77 15.67
CA TYR A 223 -8.72 -6.37 15.50
C TYR A 223 -7.63 -5.39 15.88
N LYS A 224 -6.61 -5.89 16.57
CA LYS A 224 -5.36 -5.17 16.83
C LYS A 224 -4.68 -4.91 15.49
N ASN A 225 -4.23 -3.68 15.30
CA ASN A 225 -3.33 -3.32 14.21
C ASN A 225 -1.91 -3.80 14.57
N PHE A 226 -1.42 -4.82 13.87
CA PHE A 226 -0.08 -5.37 14.06
C PHE A 226 0.97 -4.70 13.17
N ASN A 227 0.68 -3.57 12.50
CA ASN A 227 1.68 -2.90 11.67
C ASN A 227 2.97 -2.54 12.45
N PRO A 228 2.90 -2.07 13.72
CA PRO A 228 4.10 -1.79 14.51
C PRO A 228 4.88 -3.05 14.91
N ASP A 229 4.18 -4.15 15.14
CA ASP A 229 4.76 -5.41 15.66
C ASP A 229 5.22 -6.35 14.54
N GLY A 230 4.71 -6.14 13.33
CA GLY A 230 4.78 -7.08 12.21
C GLY A 230 3.64 -8.11 12.20
N GLY A 231 3.28 -8.60 11.02
CA GLY A 231 2.26 -9.64 10.84
C GLY A 231 0.88 -9.14 10.39
N ASP A 232 0.69 -7.83 10.27
CA ASP A 232 -0.62 -7.27 9.96
C ASP A 232 -1.18 -7.66 8.59
N CYS A 233 -0.32 -7.90 7.60
CA CYS A 233 -0.72 -8.45 6.31
C CYS A 233 -1.46 -9.80 6.44
N ALA A 234 -0.97 -10.71 7.29
CA ALA A 234 -1.61 -12.00 7.52
C ALA A 234 -2.83 -11.87 8.43
N ASN A 235 -2.77 -10.97 9.43
CA ASN A 235 -3.92 -10.63 10.26
C ASN A 235 -5.09 -10.13 9.39
N PHE A 236 -4.83 -9.22 8.47
CA PHE A 236 -5.84 -8.66 7.58
C PHE A 236 -6.33 -9.68 6.54
N ALA A 237 -5.45 -10.48 5.95
CA ALA A 237 -5.87 -11.60 5.10
C ALA A 237 -6.76 -12.59 5.86
N SER A 238 -6.47 -12.84 7.14
CA SER A 238 -7.31 -13.69 7.99
C SER A 238 -8.66 -13.05 8.29
N GLN A 239 -8.70 -11.75 8.54
CA GLN A 239 -9.94 -10.98 8.69
C GLN A 239 -10.82 -11.06 7.43
N ILE A 240 -10.24 -10.87 6.23
CA ILE A 240 -10.98 -10.98 4.96
C ILE A 240 -11.66 -12.35 4.83
N LEU A 241 -10.94 -13.43 5.16
CA LEU A 241 -11.51 -14.78 5.14
C LEU A 241 -12.56 -14.99 6.23
N HIS A 242 -12.33 -14.52 7.45
CA HIS A 242 -13.25 -14.76 8.57
C HIS A 242 -14.49 -13.88 8.52
N GLU A 243 -14.31 -12.56 8.52
CA GLU A 243 -15.38 -11.57 8.63
C GLU A 243 -16.11 -11.42 7.29
N GLY A 244 -15.36 -11.28 6.20
CA GLY A 244 -15.95 -11.11 4.87
C GLY A 244 -16.53 -12.42 4.36
N ALA A 245 -15.74 -13.49 4.35
CA ALA A 245 -16.15 -14.77 3.78
C ALA A 245 -16.71 -15.78 4.78
N GLY A 246 -16.79 -15.51 6.08
CA GLY A 246 -17.41 -16.45 7.03
C GLY A 246 -16.65 -17.76 7.24
N PHE A 247 -15.34 -17.81 6.95
CA PHE A 247 -14.51 -18.98 7.29
C PHE A 247 -14.54 -19.21 8.81
N LYS A 248 -14.90 -20.42 9.25
CA LYS A 248 -14.92 -20.76 10.67
C LYS A 248 -13.51 -20.82 11.24
N LYS A 249 -13.29 -20.12 12.36
CA LYS A 249 -12.06 -20.23 13.17
C LYS A 249 -11.95 -21.62 13.79
N ASN A 250 -10.74 -22.01 14.16
CA ASN A 250 -10.45 -23.21 14.96
C ASN A 250 -9.21 -22.96 15.81
N ASN A 251 -8.80 -23.93 16.64
CA ASN A 251 -7.68 -23.75 17.56
C ASN A 251 -6.35 -23.40 16.87
N THR A 252 -6.15 -23.79 15.60
CA THR A 252 -4.92 -23.53 14.85
C THR A 252 -4.91 -22.15 14.20
N TRP A 253 -6.05 -21.72 13.67
CA TRP A 253 -6.27 -20.42 13.02
C TRP A 253 -7.39 -19.69 13.75
N ASN A 254 -6.96 -18.89 14.74
CA ASN A 254 -7.83 -18.12 15.62
C ASN A 254 -7.27 -16.74 15.92
N TYR A 255 -8.19 -15.87 16.31
CA TYR A 255 -7.96 -14.57 16.93
C TYR A 255 -8.93 -14.41 18.10
N ASP A 256 -8.39 -14.10 19.27
CA ASP A 256 -9.14 -13.88 20.50
C ASP A 256 -8.35 -12.99 21.48
N ALA A 257 -9.03 -12.26 22.36
CA ALA A 257 -8.41 -11.42 23.39
C ALA A 257 -7.30 -10.47 22.86
N ARG A 258 -7.48 -9.95 21.64
CA ARG A 258 -6.52 -9.14 20.89
C ARG A 258 -5.23 -9.83 20.43
N GLU A 259 -5.15 -11.15 20.57
CA GLU A 259 -4.04 -11.99 20.14
C GLU A 259 -4.46 -12.90 19.00
N GLY A 260 -3.52 -13.20 18.10
CA GLY A 260 -3.74 -14.14 17.01
C GLY A 260 -2.74 -15.28 17.05
N THR A 261 -3.24 -16.47 16.76
CA THR A 261 -2.40 -17.67 16.55
C THR A 261 -1.36 -17.42 15.46
N LYS A 262 -0.29 -18.22 15.43
CA LYS A 262 0.71 -18.14 14.35
C LYS A 262 0.08 -18.28 12.96
N ALA A 263 -0.93 -19.13 12.79
CA ALA A 263 -1.60 -19.25 11.49
C ALA A 263 -2.40 -17.99 11.13
N TRP A 264 -2.83 -17.19 12.09
CA TRP A 264 -3.60 -15.97 11.87
C TRP A 264 -2.70 -14.77 11.55
N VAL A 265 -1.68 -14.49 12.37
CA VAL A 265 -0.90 -13.25 12.27
C VAL A 265 0.45 -13.38 11.57
N ASN A 266 0.96 -14.59 11.34
CA ASN A 266 2.27 -14.76 10.70
C ASN A 266 2.14 -15.14 9.23
N ALA A 267 2.76 -14.39 8.31
CA ALA A 267 2.67 -14.63 6.87
C ALA A 267 3.01 -16.07 6.43
N GLN A 268 4.11 -16.63 6.95
CA GLN A 268 4.47 -18.02 6.70
C GLN A 268 3.47 -19.00 7.33
N GLY A 269 3.05 -18.74 8.56
CA GLY A 269 2.06 -19.54 9.29
C GLY A 269 0.72 -19.59 8.56
N PHE A 270 0.22 -18.44 8.13
CA PHE A 270 -1.01 -18.29 7.34
C PHE A 270 -0.97 -19.09 6.06
N LYS A 271 0.04 -18.88 5.22
CA LYS A 271 0.19 -19.62 3.96
C LYS A 271 0.27 -21.13 4.22
N ASN A 272 1.07 -21.55 5.22
CA ASN A 272 1.19 -22.97 5.57
C ASN A 272 -0.14 -23.56 6.04
N TYR A 273 -0.92 -22.81 6.83
CA TYR A 273 -2.23 -23.24 7.29
C TYR A 273 -3.22 -23.38 6.15
N ILE A 274 -3.35 -22.38 5.26
CA ILE A 274 -4.33 -22.44 4.16
C ILE A 274 -4.05 -23.64 3.26
N VAL A 275 -2.79 -23.86 2.86
CA VAL A 275 -2.40 -25.01 2.03
C VAL A 275 -2.52 -26.33 2.81
N GLY A 276 -1.97 -26.40 4.02
CA GLY A 276 -1.89 -27.64 4.81
C GLY A 276 -3.24 -28.12 5.36
N SER A 277 -4.21 -27.23 5.54
CA SER A 277 -5.58 -27.57 5.96
C SER A 277 -6.49 -27.98 4.80
N GLY A 278 -6.03 -27.86 3.56
CA GLY A 278 -6.87 -28.09 2.37
C GLY A 278 -7.85 -26.95 2.10
N ARG A 279 -7.71 -25.77 2.72
CA ARG A 279 -8.51 -24.56 2.43
C ARG A 279 -8.05 -23.84 1.16
N GLY A 280 -6.92 -24.23 0.59
CA GLY A 280 -6.43 -23.71 -0.67
C GLY A 280 -5.32 -24.57 -1.27
N GLY A 281 -4.95 -24.27 -2.51
CA GLY A 281 -3.95 -24.99 -3.29
C GLY A 281 -3.07 -24.05 -4.11
N TYR A 282 -1.93 -24.54 -4.59
CA TYR A 282 -1.05 -23.74 -5.44
C TYR A 282 -1.60 -23.61 -6.86
N ILE A 283 -1.61 -22.39 -7.37
CA ILE A 283 -1.72 -22.10 -8.80
C ILE A 283 -0.32 -22.18 -9.42
N ALA A 284 0.65 -21.49 -8.81
CA ALA A 284 2.05 -21.50 -9.24
C ALA A 284 3.00 -21.07 -8.12
N LYS A 285 4.29 -21.42 -8.25
CA LYS A 285 5.36 -20.95 -7.37
C LYS A 285 6.65 -20.73 -8.17
N GLY A 286 7.29 -19.57 -8.03
CA GLY A 286 8.54 -19.30 -8.73
C GLY A 286 9.00 -17.84 -8.66
N THR A 287 10.08 -17.52 -9.37
CA THR A 287 10.45 -16.12 -9.63
C THR A 287 9.44 -15.45 -10.55
N TYR A 288 9.40 -14.12 -10.64
CA TYR A 288 8.49 -13.40 -11.53
C TYR A 288 8.50 -13.96 -12.96
N GLN A 289 9.69 -14.16 -13.55
CA GLN A 289 9.85 -14.69 -14.90
C GLN A 289 9.25 -16.10 -15.09
N GLN A 290 9.21 -16.91 -14.02
CA GLN A 290 8.66 -18.27 -14.08
C GLN A 290 7.14 -18.29 -13.99
N VAL A 291 6.51 -17.29 -13.36
CA VAL A 291 5.09 -17.36 -12.98
C VAL A 291 4.22 -16.26 -13.56
N TYR A 292 4.77 -15.22 -14.20
CA TYR A 292 3.95 -14.07 -14.66
C TYR A 292 2.78 -14.50 -15.56
N LYS A 293 2.96 -15.50 -16.42
CA LYS A 293 1.87 -16.07 -17.24
C LYS A 293 0.80 -16.73 -16.38
N SER A 294 1.20 -17.50 -15.36
CA SER A 294 0.29 -18.13 -14.40
C SER A 294 -0.45 -17.14 -13.49
N ALA A 295 0.04 -15.90 -13.36
CA ALA A 295 -0.63 -14.89 -12.54
C ALA A 295 -2.04 -14.57 -13.07
N TYR A 296 -2.24 -14.64 -14.39
CA TYR A 296 -3.54 -14.44 -15.04
C TYR A 296 -4.57 -15.54 -14.73
N ASN A 297 -4.17 -16.63 -14.05
CA ASN A 297 -5.08 -17.65 -13.53
C ASN A 297 -5.61 -17.31 -12.13
N MET A 298 -5.05 -16.31 -11.45
CA MET A 298 -5.57 -15.86 -10.16
C MET A 298 -6.91 -15.16 -10.33
N ARG A 299 -7.77 -15.29 -9.32
CA ARG A 299 -9.08 -14.63 -9.24
C ARG A 299 -9.24 -13.92 -7.90
N PRO A 300 -10.12 -12.91 -7.82
CA PRO A 300 -10.51 -12.33 -6.55
C PRO A 300 -10.84 -13.42 -5.51
N GLY A 301 -10.30 -13.27 -4.31
CA GLY A 301 -10.34 -14.25 -3.23
C GLY A 301 -9.04 -15.04 -3.06
N ASP A 302 -8.26 -15.24 -4.12
CA ASP A 302 -6.92 -15.85 -4.06
C ASP A 302 -5.94 -14.94 -3.30
N PHE A 303 -4.76 -15.44 -2.98
CA PHE A 303 -3.70 -14.58 -2.42
C PHE A 303 -2.31 -14.89 -2.97
N VAL A 304 -1.46 -13.88 -2.89
CA VAL A 304 -0.04 -13.95 -3.19
C VAL A 304 0.74 -13.99 -1.89
N ALA A 305 1.62 -14.99 -1.74
CA ALA A 305 2.62 -15.02 -0.68
C ALA A 305 4.00 -14.70 -1.25
N TYR A 306 4.67 -13.70 -0.69
CA TYR A 306 5.98 -13.24 -1.16
C TYR A 306 7.08 -13.86 -0.30
N GLU A 307 7.95 -14.65 -0.93
CA GLU A 307 9.08 -15.32 -0.30
C GLU A 307 10.37 -14.50 -0.52
N LYS A 308 11.08 -14.18 0.57
CA LYS A 308 12.42 -13.57 0.54
C LYS A 308 13.35 -14.44 1.38
N LYS A 309 14.45 -14.91 0.79
CA LYS A 309 15.44 -15.80 1.44
C LYS A 309 14.80 -17.05 2.10
N GLY A 310 13.89 -17.73 1.40
CA GLY A 310 13.27 -18.98 1.88
C GLY A 310 12.11 -18.81 2.87
N LYS A 311 11.76 -17.57 3.24
CA LYS A 311 10.68 -17.27 4.19
C LYS A 311 9.61 -16.41 3.54
N ILE A 312 8.33 -16.74 3.76
CA ILE A 312 7.24 -15.84 3.39
C ILE A 312 7.28 -14.61 4.30
N THR A 313 7.51 -13.44 3.71
CA THR A 313 7.61 -12.15 4.40
C THR A 313 6.32 -11.33 4.31
N HIS A 314 5.44 -11.62 3.36
CA HIS A 314 4.23 -10.84 3.15
C HIS A 314 3.12 -11.66 2.48
N ILE A 315 1.86 -11.24 2.69
CA ILE A 315 0.64 -11.79 2.11
C ILE A 315 -0.18 -10.63 1.52
N SER A 316 -0.71 -10.81 0.31
CA SER A 316 -1.71 -9.89 -0.23
C SER A 316 -2.85 -10.64 -0.91
N THR A 317 -4.08 -10.24 -0.65
CA THR A 317 -5.29 -10.90 -1.19
C THR A 317 -5.65 -10.27 -2.52
N VAL A 318 -5.89 -11.07 -3.56
CA VAL A 318 -6.42 -10.59 -4.84
C VAL A 318 -7.87 -10.17 -4.61
N THR A 319 -8.21 -8.93 -4.96
CA THR A 319 -9.57 -8.37 -4.76
C THR A 319 -10.13 -7.70 -6.01
N GLY A 320 -9.37 -7.71 -7.10
CA GLY A 320 -9.81 -7.22 -8.40
C GLY A 320 -8.89 -7.72 -9.50
N LEU A 321 -9.31 -7.48 -10.73
CA LEU A 321 -8.52 -7.66 -11.94
C LEU A 321 -8.57 -6.35 -12.73
N ASP A 322 -7.49 -5.99 -13.40
CA ASP A 322 -7.48 -4.85 -14.29
C ASP A 322 -8.11 -5.18 -15.67
N SER A 323 -8.12 -4.19 -16.56
CA SER A 323 -8.64 -4.29 -17.93
C SER A 323 -8.02 -5.39 -18.81
N LYS A 324 -6.81 -5.88 -18.49
CA LYS A 324 -6.15 -7.01 -19.16
C LYS A 324 -6.26 -8.31 -18.35
N GLY A 325 -6.94 -8.31 -17.21
CA GLY A 325 -7.04 -9.47 -16.33
C GLY A 325 -5.85 -9.62 -15.39
N TYR A 326 -5.01 -8.60 -15.24
CA TYR A 326 -3.88 -8.58 -14.33
C TYR A 326 -4.37 -8.52 -12.88
N PRO A 327 -3.85 -9.35 -11.96
CA PRO A 327 -4.39 -9.43 -10.61
C PRO A 327 -3.97 -8.24 -9.74
N LEU A 328 -4.99 -7.67 -9.09
CA LEU A 328 -4.89 -6.51 -8.21
C LEU A 328 -5.10 -6.95 -6.76
N VAL A 329 -4.11 -6.68 -5.91
CA VAL A 329 -4.06 -7.12 -4.53
C VAL A 329 -4.38 -6.01 -3.53
N THR A 330 -4.98 -6.41 -2.42
CA THR A 330 -5.31 -5.55 -1.29
C THR A 330 -4.70 -6.11 0.00
N CYS A 331 -3.97 -5.27 0.75
CA CYS A 331 -3.27 -5.69 1.98
C CYS A 331 -2.85 -4.52 2.90
N HIS A 332 -2.53 -4.85 4.16
CA HIS A 332 -1.87 -3.95 5.11
C HIS A 332 -0.34 -3.99 4.98
N ASN A 333 0.40 -3.30 5.87
CA ASN A 333 1.84 -3.04 5.83
C ASN A 333 2.24 -2.15 4.65
N THR A 334 1.76 -0.90 4.68
CA THR A 334 1.67 0.10 3.59
C THR A 334 0.41 -0.12 2.79
N ASP A 335 -0.74 0.28 3.34
CA ASP A 335 -2.09 0.00 2.85
C ASP A 335 -2.16 0.04 1.32
N ARG A 336 -2.45 -1.12 0.73
CA ARG A 336 -2.51 -1.32 -0.72
C ARG A 336 -3.94 -1.66 -1.04
N LEU A 337 -4.62 -0.86 -1.86
CA LEU A 337 -5.94 -1.19 -2.39
C LEU A 337 -5.84 -1.34 -3.90
N LEU A 338 -6.18 -2.53 -4.40
CA LEU A 338 -6.17 -2.87 -5.83
C LEU A 338 -4.81 -2.63 -6.52
N VAL A 339 -3.70 -2.81 -5.80
CA VAL A 339 -2.35 -2.60 -6.34
C VAL A 339 -1.94 -3.78 -7.22
N PRO A 340 -1.31 -3.59 -8.39
CA PRO A 340 -0.75 -4.68 -9.19
C PRO A 340 0.17 -5.58 -8.35
N TYR A 341 -0.07 -6.89 -8.36
CA TYR A 341 0.52 -7.83 -7.38
C TYR A 341 2.06 -7.81 -7.31
N ASP A 342 2.73 -7.43 -8.40
CA ASP A 342 4.18 -7.42 -8.52
C ASP A 342 4.82 -6.06 -8.21
N LEU A 343 4.01 -5.00 -8.09
CA LEU A 343 4.47 -3.64 -7.84
C LEU A 343 5.01 -3.54 -6.40
N GLY A 344 6.28 -3.18 -6.25
CA GLY A 344 7.05 -3.26 -5.00
C GLY A 344 7.64 -4.63 -4.68
N TRP A 345 7.44 -5.66 -5.53
CA TRP A 345 7.86 -7.04 -5.27
C TRP A 345 8.76 -7.65 -6.36
N SER A 346 9.13 -6.88 -7.38
CA SER A 346 9.78 -7.39 -8.59
C SER A 346 11.32 -7.48 -8.50
N ASN A 347 11.86 -7.75 -7.31
CA ASN A 347 13.31 -7.76 -7.05
C ASN A 347 13.85 -9.19 -7.22
N LYS A 348 15.11 -9.38 -7.63
CA LYS A 348 15.68 -10.72 -7.96
C LYS A 348 15.58 -11.75 -6.82
N GLY A 349 15.51 -11.28 -5.56
CA GLY A 349 15.41 -12.14 -4.37
C GLY A 349 13.99 -12.56 -3.98
N ILE A 350 12.96 -12.11 -4.70
CA ILE A 350 11.56 -12.42 -4.41
C ILE A 350 11.09 -13.63 -5.23
N ARG A 351 10.42 -14.56 -4.55
CA ARG A 351 9.65 -15.64 -5.19
C ARG A 351 8.19 -15.48 -4.81
N PHE A 352 7.32 -15.76 -5.75
CA PHE A 352 5.87 -15.63 -5.61
C PHE A 352 5.26 -17.00 -5.40
N HIS A 353 4.25 -17.06 -4.53
CA HIS A 353 3.37 -18.20 -4.34
C HIS A 353 1.96 -17.73 -4.63
N PHE A 354 1.36 -18.20 -5.70
CA PHE A 354 -0.03 -17.93 -6.04
C PHE A 354 -0.87 -19.05 -5.47
N ILE A 355 -1.76 -18.71 -4.53
CA ILE A 355 -2.57 -19.68 -3.79
C ILE A 355 -4.03 -19.43 -4.12
N HIS A 356 -4.67 -20.43 -4.71
CA HIS A 356 -6.11 -20.47 -4.88
C HIS A 356 -6.77 -20.83 -3.55
N VAL A 357 -7.79 -20.07 -3.14
CA VAL A 357 -8.54 -20.33 -1.90
C VAL A 357 -9.92 -20.88 -2.23
N TYR A 358 -10.32 -21.94 -1.53
CA TYR A 358 -11.63 -22.58 -1.73
C TYR A 358 -12.69 -21.88 -0.87
N TYR A 359 -13.35 -20.88 -1.45
CA TYR A 359 -14.49 -20.17 -0.86
C TYR A 359 -15.73 -21.05 -0.85
#